data_AF-A0A1G8EM11-F1
#
_entry.id   AF-A0A1G8EM11-F1
#
_cell.length_a   1.000
_cell.length_b   1.000
_cell.length_c   1.000
_cell.angle_alpha   90.00
_cell.angle_beta   90.00
_cell.angle_gamma   90.00
#
_symmetry.space_group_name_H-M   'P 1'
#
loop_
_entity.id
_entity.type
_entity.pdbx_description
1 polymer ?
#
loop_
_entity_poly.entity_id
_entity_poly.type
_entity_poly.pdbx_seq_one_letter_code
_entity_poly.pdbx_strand_id
1 'polypeptide(L)'
;MAHDTHTHVRSQAEYEYVRRQRAKEMRNQLTSFAMMIFLTLIAFTTVAADFSPYLITPIILLLAAVQVVLQLYHFMHMSNKGHGMVAFFMFSGMFVAFITILALVTIVWW
;
A
#
# COMPACT_ATOMS: atom_id res chain seq x y z
N MET A 1 3.31 -10.34 45.51
CA MET A 1 3.06 -8.94 45.13
C MET A 1 2.31 -8.97 43.81
N ALA A 2 0.99 -8.79 43.87
CA ALA A 2 0.15 -8.75 42.68
C ALA A 2 0.39 -7.41 41.96
N HIS A 3 0.54 -7.48 40.64
CA HIS A 3 0.82 -6.34 39.78
C HIS A 3 -0.49 -5.55 39.63
N ASP A 4 -0.57 -4.39 40.27
CA ASP A 4 -1.71 -3.47 40.16
C ASP A 4 -1.78 -2.94 38.73
N THR A 5 -2.60 -3.61 37.92
CA THR A 5 -2.97 -3.11 36.59
C THR A 5 -3.94 -1.96 36.80
N HIS A 6 -3.40 -0.73 36.79
CA HIS A 6 -4.19 0.49 36.76
C HIS A 6 -5.10 0.46 35.51
N THR A 7 -6.30 -0.09 35.67
CA THR A 7 -7.35 -0.08 34.66
C THR A 7 -7.86 1.35 34.60
N HIS A 8 -7.29 2.13 33.69
CA HIS A 8 -7.80 3.45 33.36
C HIS A 8 -9.19 3.26 32.74
N VAL A 9 -10.24 3.30 33.56
CA VAL A 9 -11.63 3.18 33.13
C VAL A 9 -11.93 4.40 32.28
N ARG A 10 -11.79 4.24 30.96
CA ARG A 10 -12.06 5.32 29.99
C ARG A 10 -13.51 5.79 30.17
N SER A 11 -13.68 7.10 30.25
CA SER A 11 -15.00 7.72 30.34
C SER A 11 -15.86 7.31 29.12
N GLN A 12 -17.18 7.20 29.29
CA GLN A 12 -18.13 6.96 28.18
C GLN A 12 -17.89 7.91 26.99
N ALA A 13 -17.52 9.17 27.29
CA ALA A 13 -17.19 10.17 26.28
C ALA A 13 -15.92 9.84 25.49
N GLU A 14 -14.89 9.25 26.12
CA GLU A 14 -13.69 8.78 25.42
C GLU A 14 -13.99 7.57 24.52
N TYR A 15 -14.89 6.68 24.97
CA TYR A 15 -15.28 5.50 24.19
C TYR A 15 -15.99 5.91 22.89
N GLU A 16 -16.91 6.88 22.98
CA GLU A 16 -17.56 7.45 21.80
C GLU A 16 -16.58 8.18 20.87
N TYR A 17 -15.65 8.94 21.43
CA TYR A 17 -14.62 9.65 20.66
C TYR A 17 -13.74 8.66 19.86
N VAL A 18 -13.24 7.62 20.51
CA VAL A 18 -12.42 6.58 19.87
C VAL A 18 -13.22 5.82 18.82
N ARG A 19 -14.50 5.52 19.08
CA ARG A 19 -15.38 4.85 18.11
C ARG A 19 -15.57 5.68 16.84
N ARG A 20 -15.79 7.00 16.97
CA ARG A 20 -15.91 7.93 15.83
C ARG A 20 -14.59 8.06 15.07
N GLN A 21 -13.46 8.07 15.78
CA GLN A 21 -12.13 8.13 15.18
C GLN A 21 -11.81 6.87 14.36
N ARG A 22 -12.04 5.68 14.92
CA ARG A 22 -11.87 4.39 14.22
C ARG A 22 -12.76 4.28 12.99
N ALA A 23 -14.00 4.78 13.06
CA ALA A 23 -14.90 4.79 11.90
C ALA A 23 -14.38 5.65 10.74
N LYS A 24 -13.73 6.79 11.03
CA LYS A 24 -13.07 7.60 9.99
C LYS A 24 -11.84 6.90 9.41
N GLU A 25 -11.06 6.24 10.24
CA GLU A 25 -9.85 5.52 9.83
C GLU A 25 -10.20 4.31 8.94
N MET A 26 -11.25 3.55 9.29
CA MET A 26 -11.79 2.49 8.45
C MET A 26 -12.26 2.98 7.07
N ARG A 27 -12.88 4.16 6.99
CA ARG A 27 -13.31 4.73 5.70
C ARG A 27 -12.12 5.09 4.81
N ASN A 28 -11.03 5.59 5.39
CA ASN A 28 -9.79 5.86 4.65
C ASN A 28 -9.14 4.57 4.14
N GLN A 29 -9.11 3.51 4.95
CA GLN A 29 -8.64 2.18 4.52
C GLN A 29 -9.53 1.58 3.43
N LEU A 30 -10.85 1.74 3.52
CA LEU A 30 -11.77 1.21 2.53
C LEU A 30 -11.68 1.96 1.19
N THR A 31 -11.50 3.28 1.22
CA THR A 31 -11.38 4.13 0.02
C THR A 31 -10.19 3.73 -0.85
N SER A 32 -9.08 3.41 -0.20
CA SER A 32 -7.83 3.02 -0.85
C SER A 32 -7.78 1.56 -1.24
N PHE A 33 -8.40 0.68 -0.45
CA PHE A 33 -8.69 -0.68 -0.88
C PHE A 33 -9.54 -0.69 -2.17
N ALA A 34 -10.57 0.15 -2.22
CA ALA A 34 -11.40 0.32 -3.42
C ALA A 34 -10.58 0.88 -4.60
N MET A 35 -9.68 1.83 -4.37
CA MET A 35 -8.79 2.37 -5.41
C MET A 35 -7.86 1.30 -6.00
N MET A 36 -7.30 0.40 -5.18
CA MET A 36 -6.47 -0.71 -5.67
C MET A 36 -7.27 -1.64 -6.57
N ILE A 37 -8.45 -2.07 -6.14
CA ILE A 37 -9.35 -2.93 -6.92
C ILE A 37 -9.75 -2.24 -8.23
N PHE A 38 -10.05 -0.95 -8.19
CA PHE A 38 -10.41 -0.20 -9.39
C PHE A 38 -9.29 -0.21 -10.45
N LEU A 39 -8.06 0.06 -10.03
CA LEU A 39 -6.89 0.05 -10.93
C LEU A 39 -6.57 -1.37 -11.45
N THR A 40 -6.76 -2.43 -10.66
CA THR A 40 -6.53 -3.81 -11.13
C THR A 40 -7.61 -4.26 -12.12
N LEU A 41 -8.87 -3.86 -11.92
CA LEU A 41 -9.94 -4.12 -12.87
C LEU A 41 -9.68 -3.46 -14.24
N ILE A 42 -9.11 -2.25 -14.26
CA ILE A 42 -8.68 -1.59 -15.51
C ILE A 42 -7.58 -2.42 -16.21
N ALA A 43 -6.59 -2.90 -15.46
CA ALA A 43 -5.55 -3.74 -16.02
C ALA A 43 -6.14 -5.03 -16.65
N PHE A 44 -7.01 -5.74 -15.92
CA PHE A 44 -7.63 -6.97 -16.41
C PHE A 44 -8.56 -6.77 -17.60
N THR A 45 -9.35 -5.69 -17.61
CA THR A 45 -10.21 -5.36 -18.75
C THR A 45 -9.40 -5.00 -19.99
N THR A 46 -8.25 -4.34 -19.82
CA THR A 46 -7.31 -4.06 -20.92
C THR A 46 -6.72 -5.34 -21.51
N VAL A 47 -6.46 -6.37 -20.69
CA VAL A 47 -6.04 -7.69 -21.18
C VAL A 47 -7.18 -8.42 -21.88
N ALA A 48 -8.38 -8.38 -21.30
CA ALA A 48 -9.55 -9.07 -21.84
C ALA A 48 -10.04 -8.51 -23.19
N ALA A 49 -9.65 -7.29 -23.54
CA ALA A 49 -9.95 -6.66 -24.82
C ALA A 49 -9.10 -7.21 -26.01
N ASP A 50 -8.24 -8.20 -25.77
CA ASP A 50 -7.48 -8.95 -26.78
C ASP A 50 -6.63 -8.06 -27.73
N PHE A 51 -6.06 -6.99 -27.19
CA PHE A 51 -5.04 -6.20 -27.90
C PHE A 51 -3.77 -7.04 -28.15
N SER A 52 -2.95 -6.62 -29.11
CA SER A 52 -1.69 -7.30 -29.40
C SER A 52 -0.83 -7.46 -28.13
N PRO A 53 -0.30 -8.66 -27.82
CA PRO A 53 0.54 -8.92 -26.64
C PRO A 53 1.74 -7.99 -26.52
N TYR A 54 2.23 -7.48 -27.65
CA TYR A 54 3.32 -6.50 -27.72
C TYR A 54 2.96 -5.13 -27.14
N LEU A 55 1.68 -4.73 -27.21
CA LEU A 55 1.19 -3.49 -26.60
C LEU A 55 0.72 -3.72 -25.17
N ILE A 56 0.08 -4.85 -24.89
CA ILE A 56 -0.45 -5.19 -23.57
C ILE A 56 0.67 -5.34 -22.53
N THR A 57 1.72 -6.08 -22.85
CA THR A 57 2.80 -6.42 -21.91
C THR A 57 3.42 -5.20 -21.23
N PRO A 58 3.93 -4.18 -21.95
CA PRO A 58 4.51 -3.00 -21.30
C PRO A 58 3.48 -2.16 -20.54
N ILE A 59 2.23 -2.11 -21.00
CA ILE A 59 1.15 -1.35 -20.34
C ILE A 59 0.81 -1.97 -18.98
N ILE A 60 0.62 -3.30 -18.92
CA ILE A 60 0.36 -3.99 -17.65
C ILE A 60 1.55 -3.83 -16.71
N LEU A 61 2.78 -3.96 -17.21
CA LEU A 61 3.98 -3.88 -16.38
C LEU A 61 4.15 -2.49 -15.76
N LEU A 62 3.81 -1.44 -16.51
CA LEU A 62 3.73 -0.07 -16.00
C LEU A 62 2.60 0.11 -14.97
N LEU A 63 1.41 -0.43 -15.24
CA LEU A 63 0.30 -0.41 -14.27
C LEU A 63 0.64 -1.19 -12.99
N ALA A 64 1.37 -2.30 -13.10
CA ALA A 64 1.83 -3.10 -11.97
C ALA A 64 2.87 -2.34 -11.14
N ALA A 65 3.79 -1.61 -11.78
CA ALA A 65 4.72 -0.73 -11.07
C ALA A 65 3.97 0.38 -10.29
N VAL A 66 2.98 1.01 -10.93
CA VAL A 66 2.11 2.02 -10.27
C VAL A 66 1.36 1.40 -9.10
N GLN A 67 0.86 0.16 -9.24
CA GLN A 67 0.22 -0.57 -8.15
C GLN A 67 1.16 -0.80 -6.97
N VAL A 68 2.41 -1.20 -7.20
CA VAL A 68 3.40 -1.38 -6.12
C VAL A 68 3.66 -0.05 -5.40
N VAL A 69 3.80 1.06 -6.14
CA VAL A 69 4.00 2.39 -5.53
C VAL A 69 2.79 2.83 -4.72
N LEU A 70 1.58 2.69 -5.27
CA LEU A 70 0.35 3.07 -4.57
C LEU A 70 0.09 2.17 -3.36
N GLN A 71 0.40 0.88 -3.45
CA GLN A 71 0.33 -0.04 -2.31
C GLN A 71 1.27 0.41 -1.21
N LEU A 72 2.53 0.70 -1.54
CA LEU A 72 3.51 1.17 -0.56
C LEU A 72 3.11 2.53 0.04
N TYR A 73 2.70 3.50 -0.79
CA TYR A 73 2.27 4.82 -0.35
C TYR A 73 1.03 4.74 0.54
N HIS A 74 0.06 3.89 0.22
CA HIS A 74 -1.18 3.81 0.98
C HIS A 74 -1.05 2.99 2.27
N PHE A 75 -0.26 1.92 2.27
CA PHE A 75 0.10 1.21 3.51
C PHE A 75 0.86 2.13 4.47
N MET A 76 1.60 3.10 3.95
CA MET A 76 2.07 4.26 4.71
C MET A 76 0.97 5.31 4.83
N HIS A 77 0.05 5.11 5.76
CA HIS A 77 -0.84 6.16 6.22
C HIS A 77 -0.02 7.35 6.77
N MET A 78 0.39 8.26 5.88
CA MET A 78 1.22 9.44 6.15
C MET A 78 0.42 10.54 6.86
N SER A 79 -0.56 10.17 7.68
CA SER A 79 -1.37 11.12 8.45
C SER A 79 -0.69 11.56 9.75
N ASN A 80 0.45 11.00 10.15
CA ASN A 80 1.20 11.47 11.33
C ASN A 80 2.63 11.92 10.98
N LYS A 81 2.80 13.24 11.08
CA LYS A 81 4.04 14.03 11.00
C LYS A 81 5.23 13.29 11.64
N GLY A 82 6.32 13.09 10.89
CA GLY A 82 7.64 12.82 11.49
C GLY A 82 8.58 11.77 10.88
N HIS A 83 8.39 11.24 9.66
CA HIS A 83 9.10 10.01 9.27
C HIS A 83 10.04 10.12 8.05
N GLY A 84 11.18 10.82 8.22
CA GLY A 84 12.31 10.70 7.29
C GLY A 84 12.92 9.29 7.24
N MET A 85 12.86 8.55 8.35
CA MET A 85 13.32 7.14 8.44
C MET A 85 12.51 6.18 7.58
N VAL A 86 11.19 6.36 7.49
CA VAL A 86 10.32 5.47 6.72
C VAL A 86 10.48 5.75 5.21
N ALA A 87 10.59 7.02 4.82
CA ALA A 87 10.92 7.39 3.45
C ALA A 87 12.30 6.83 3.02
N PHE A 88 13.29 6.87 3.91
CA PHE A 88 14.62 6.30 3.68
C PHE A 88 14.58 4.77 3.51
N PHE A 89 13.88 4.06 4.39
CA PHE A 89 13.70 2.61 4.27
C PHE A 89 12.96 2.22 3.00
N MET A 90 11.98 3.01 2.58
CA MET A 90 11.26 2.75 1.33
C MET A 90 12.10 3.01 0.09
N PHE A 91 12.88 4.09 0.06
CA PHE A 91 13.79 4.36 -1.05
C PHE A 91 14.86 3.27 -1.16
N SER A 92 15.39 2.80 -0.02
CA SER A 92 16.28 1.65 0.06
C SER A 92 15.62 0.36 -0.44
N GLY A 93 14.41 0.04 0.02
CA GLY A 93 13.67 -1.13 -0.45
C GLY A 93 13.37 -1.09 -1.95
N MET A 94 13.01 0.08 -2.48
CA MET A 94 12.80 0.29 -3.91
C MET A 94 14.10 0.13 -4.71
N PHE A 95 15.23 0.64 -4.19
CA PHE A 95 16.54 0.50 -4.79
C PHE A 95 16.99 -0.97 -4.86
N VAL A 96 16.81 -1.72 -3.76
CA VAL A 96 17.10 -3.16 -3.71
C VAL A 96 16.21 -3.92 -4.70
N ALA A 97 14.88 -3.68 -4.70
CA ALA A 97 13.96 -4.33 -5.62
C ALA A 97 14.32 -4.06 -7.09
N PHE A 98 14.70 -2.82 -7.42
CA PHE A 98 15.14 -2.43 -8.76
C PHE A 98 16.41 -3.18 -9.18
N ILE A 99 17.41 -3.26 -8.30
CA ILE A 99 18.64 -4.03 -8.55
C ILE A 99 18.33 -5.51 -8.71
N THR A 100 17.46 -6.08 -7.89
CA THR A 100 17.07 -7.49 -7.99
C THR A 100 16.38 -7.79 -9.31
N ILE A 101 15.44 -6.95 -9.76
CA ILE A 101 14.80 -7.13 -11.07
C ILE A 101 15.83 -7.00 -12.19
N LEU A 102 16.72 -5.99 -12.15
CA LEU A 102 17.80 -5.85 -13.13
C LEU A 102 18.73 -7.06 -13.16
N ALA A 103 19.10 -7.61 -11.99
CA ALA A 103 19.94 -8.80 -11.91
C ALA A 103 19.21 -10.01 -12.50
N LEU A 104 17.93 -10.21 -12.19
CA LEU A 104 17.16 -11.33 -12.76
C LEU A 104 16.98 -11.20 -14.28
N VAL A 105 16.68 -10.00 -14.78
CA VAL A 105 16.52 -9.79 -16.23
C VAL A 105 17.85 -9.90 -16.97
N THR A 106 18.98 -9.46 -16.39
CA THR A 106 20.28 -9.48 -17.09
C THR A 106 21.09 -10.77 -16.90
N ILE A 107 20.97 -11.43 -15.75
CA ILE A 107 21.76 -12.64 -15.42
C ILE A 107 20.98 -13.93 -15.70
N VAL A 108 19.66 -13.96 -15.50
CA VAL A 108 18.86 -15.20 -15.64
C VAL A 108 18.23 -15.33 -17.03
N TRP A 109 17.98 -14.22 -17.73
CA TRP A 109 17.38 -14.24 -19.07
C TRP A 109 18.41 -14.45 -20.20
N TRP A 110 19.68 -14.61 -19.87
CA TRP A 110 20.75 -14.99 -20.80
C TRP A 110 21.13 -16.45 -20.57
#